data_AF-A0A368DHA6-F1
#
_entry.id   AF-A0A368DHA6-F1
#
_cell.length_a   1.000
_cell.length_b   1.000
_cell.length_c   1.000
_cell.angle_alpha   90.00
_cell.angle_beta   90.00
_cell.angle_gamma   90.00
#
_symmetry.space_group_name_H-M   'P 1'
#
loop_
_entity.id
_entity.type
_entity.pdbx_description
1 polymer ?
#
loop_
_entity_poly.entity_id
_entity_poly.type
_entity_poly.pdbx_seq_one_letter_code
_entity_poly.pdbx_strand_id
1 'polypeptide(L)'
;MKKNNIDEFLEKKVEDGKTVSPILPSDVKNYLIDIDGTICDDIPNEEPERMATAKLFPDALKTLNKWYDLGHVICFFTSRTEDHRHVTESWLNENGFKYHSLVMGKPRGGNYHWIDNHLVKATRYNGKFTDLVDKKVTIQVFKD
;
A
#
# COMPACT_ATOMS: atom_id res chain seq x y z
N MET A 1 4.22 14.03 11.82
CA MET A 1 3.30 14.40 10.72
C MET A 1 1.87 14.37 11.23
N LYS A 2 1.01 15.31 10.81
CA LYS A 2 -0.43 15.17 11.03
C LYS A 2 -0.88 13.89 10.32
N LYS A 3 -1.53 12.97 11.05
CA LYS A 3 -2.21 11.83 10.41
C LYS A 3 -3.29 12.43 9.52
N ASN A 4 -3.09 12.40 8.21
CA ASN A 4 -4.15 12.77 7.27
C ASN A 4 -5.23 11.71 7.38
N ASN A 5 -6.43 12.13 7.78
CA ASN A 5 -7.51 11.19 8.00
C ASN A 5 -8.01 10.69 6.64
N ILE A 6 -7.83 9.40 6.37
CA ILE A 6 -8.32 8.75 5.16
C ILE A 6 -9.82 8.96 4.97
N ASP A 7 -10.57 9.16 6.05
CA ASP A 7 -12.01 9.43 6.03
C ASP A 7 -12.36 10.73 5.28
N GLU A 8 -11.43 11.68 5.16
CA GLU A 8 -11.62 12.91 4.39
C GLU A 8 -11.74 12.66 2.87
N PHE A 9 -11.25 11.51 2.39
CA PHE A 9 -11.33 11.11 0.99
C PHE A 9 -12.59 10.31 0.65
N LEU A 10 -13.39 9.94 1.66
CA LEU A 10 -14.47 8.99 1.49
C LEU A 10 -15.79 9.69 1.11
N GLU A 11 -16.44 9.20 0.07
CA GLU A 11 -17.77 9.62 -0.35
C GLU A 11 -18.84 8.68 0.22
N LYS A 12 -19.93 9.26 0.75
CA LYS A 12 -21.08 8.48 1.22
C LYS A 12 -21.73 7.77 0.03
N LYS A 13 -22.02 6.49 0.21
CA LYS A 13 -22.66 5.66 -0.82
C LYS A 13 -24.00 5.11 -0.31
N VAL A 14 -25.01 5.19 -1.16
CA VAL A 14 -26.34 4.62 -0.92
C VAL A 14 -26.68 3.68 -2.08
N GLU A 15 -27.02 2.45 -1.78
CA GLU A 15 -27.51 1.45 -2.74
C GLU A 15 -28.87 0.93 -2.25
N ASP A 16 -29.86 0.87 -3.15
CA ASP A 16 -31.23 0.43 -2.86
C ASP A 16 -31.87 1.11 -1.63
N GLY A 17 -31.61 2.41 -1.46
CA GLY A 17 -32.13 3.20 -0.34
C GLY A 17 -31.46 2.92 1.01
N LYS A 18 -30.42 2.08 1.05
CA LYS A 18 -29.62 1.80 2.25
C LYS A 18 -28.23 2.41 2.13
N THR A 19 -27.76 3.01 3.22
CA THR A 19 -26.36 3.45 3.32
C THR A 19 -25.46 2.21 3.33
N VAL A 20 -24.49 2.16 2.42
CA VAL A 20 -23.47 1.10 2.34
C VAL A 20 -22.10 1.66 2.71
N SER A 21 -21.07 0.81 2.71
CA SER A 21 -19.68 1.23 2.95
C SER A 21 -19.30 2.39 2.02
N PRO A 22 -18.67 3.45 2.55
CA PRO A 22 -18.22 4.57 1.73
C PRO A 22 -17.15 4.14 0.74
N ILE A 23 -17.00 4.89 -0.34
CA ILE A 23 -16.04 4.60 -1.41
C ILE A 23 -15.12 5.80 -1.65
N LEU A 24 -13.99 5.56 -2.30
CA LEU A 24 -13.17 6.63 -2.85
C LEU A 24 -13.78 7.14 -4.17
N PRO A 25 -13.51 8.41 -4.54
CA PRO A 25 -13.81 8.92 -5.88
C PRO A 25 -13.19 8.04 -6.97
N SER A 26 -13.84 7.97 -8.14
CA SER A 26 -13.46 7.01 -9.20
C SER A 26 -12.06 7.21 -9.79
N ASP A 27 -11.51 8.42 -9.68
CA ASP A 27 -10.18 8.82 -10.13
C ASP A 27 -9.11 8.69 -9.03
N VAL A 28 -9.52 8.43 -7.79
CA VAL A 28 -8.62 8.22 -6.65
C VAL A 28 -8.38 6.73 -6.46
N LYS A 29 -7.09 6.36 -6.37
CA LYS A 29 -6.66 4.98 -6.09
C LYS A 29 -6.24 4.85 -4.63
N ASN A 30 -6.55 3.70 -4.04
CA ASN A 30 -6.01 3.27 -2.76
C ASN A 30 -4.89 2.25 -2.99
N TYR A 31 -3.65 2.68 -2.82
CA TYR A 31 -2.48 1.81 -2.99
C TYR A 31 -2.12 1.16 -1.66
N LEU A 32 -2.16 -0.18 -1.63
CA LEU A 32 -1.54 -0.97 -0.57
C LEU A 32 -0.18 -1.44 -1.04
N ILE A 33 0.86 -0.97 -0.36
CA ILE A 33 2.24 -1.07 -0.83
C ILE A 33 3.06 -1.78 0.23
N ASP A 34 3.73 -2.85 -0.20
CA ASP A 34 4.66 -3.59 0.64
C ASP A 34 5.94 -2.77 0.92
N ILE A 35 6.68 -3.09 1.99
CA ILE A 35 7.88 -2.34 2.37
C ILE A 35 9.13 -3.09 1.92
N ASP A 36 9.49 -4.14 2.65
CA ASP A 36 10.73 -4.91 2.47
C ASP A 36 10.76 -5.59 1.10
N GLY A 37 11.83 -5.37 0.34
CA GLY A 37 11.97 -5.88 -1.04
C GLY A 37 11.12 -5.14 -2.08
N THR A 38 10.31 -4.16 -1.67
CA THR A 38 9.45 -3.36 -2.55
C THR A 38 9.90 -1.91 -2.63
N ILE A 39 10.06 -1.20 -1.51
CA ILE A 39 10.55 0.20 -1.48
C ILE A 39 11.97 0.32 -0.95
N CYS A 40 12.52 -0.76 -0.41
CA CYS A 40 13.89 -0.85 0.08
C CYS A 40 14.40 -2.29 -0.03
N ASP A 41 15.62 -2.52 0.44
CA ASP A 41 16.18 -3.86 0.64
C ASP A 41 15.18 -4.82 1.31
N ASP A 42 15.23 -6.10 0.94
CA ASP A 42 14.44 -7.17 1.56
C ASP A 42 15.06 -7.55 2.92
N ILE A 43 14.42 -7.12 4.00
CA ILE A 43 14.88 -7.33 5.37
C ILE A 43 13.92 -8.30 6.07
N PRO A 44 14.41 -9.45 6.57
CA PRO A 44 13.58 -10.39 7.32
C PRO A 44 13.16 -9.80 8.67
N ASN A 45 11.99 -10.22 9.17
CA ASN A 45 11.50 -9.81 10.49
C ASN A 45 12.43 -10.25 11.63
N GLU A 46 13.22 -11.29 11.40
CA GLU A 46 14.19 -11.83 12.34
C GLU A 46 15.41 -10.90 12.56
N GLU A 47 15.58 -9.88 11.71
CA GLU A 47 16.68 -8.90 11.79
C GLU A 47 16.14 -7.46 11.72
N PRO A 48 15.26 -7.04 12.65
CA PRO A 48 14.55 -5.76 12.57
C PRO A 48 15.46 -4.53 12.65
N GLU A 49 16.63 -4.65 13.29
CA GLU A 49 17.63 -3.59 13.41
C GLU A 49 18.20 -3.14 12.06
N ARG A 50 18.22 -4.03 11.05
CA ARG A 50 18.69 -3.71 9.70
C ARG A 50 17.77 -2.73 8.96
N MET A 51 16.53 -2.56 9.42
CA MET A 51 15.57 -1.63 8.82
C MET A 51 16.10 -0.20 8.82
N ALA A 52 16.71 0.24 9.94
CA ALA A 52 17.17 1.62 10.08
C ALA A 52 18.20 2.03 9.01
N THR A 53 18.93 1.06 8.44
CA THR A 53 19.96 1.29 7.42
C THR A 53 19.61 0.68 6.06
N ALA A 54 18.37 0.18 5.89
CA ALA A 54 17.95 -0.44 4.64
C ALA A 54 18.06 0.56 3.49
N LYS A 55 18.61 0.14 2.35
CA LYS A 55 18.77 1.04 1.19
C LYS A 55 17.42 1.27 0.53
N LEU A 56 17.06 2.54 0.44
CA LEU A 56 15.89 3.01 -0.28
C LEU A 56 16.00 2.74 -1.78
N PHE A 57 14.89 2.38 -2.43
CA PHE A 57 14.74 2.42 -3.89
C PHE A 57 14.27 3.82 -4.33
N PRO A 58 15.12 4.61 -5.01
CA PRO A 58 14.80 6.02 -5.29
C PRO A 58 13.61 6.23 -6.23
N ASP A 59 13.38 5.29 -7.14
CA ASP A 59 12.25 5.27 -8.06
C ASP A 59 10.92 5.02 -7.33
N ALA A 60 10.92 4.19 -6.28
CA ALA A 60 9.79 4.02 -5.39
C ALA A 60 9.43 5.34 -4.71
N LEU A 61 10.39 6.00 -4.05
CA LEU A 61 10.16 7.28 -3.36
C LEU A 61 9.54 8.32 -4.31
N LYS A 62 10.14 8.49 -5.49
CA LYS A 62 9.66 9.44 -6.50
C LYS A 62 8.23 9.13 -6.96
N THR A 63 7.95 7.85 -7.23
CA THR A 63 6.65 7.41 -7.78
C THR A 63 5.54 7.52 -6.74
N LEU A 64 5.80 7.08 -5.51
CA LEU A 64 4.80 7.10 -4.44
C LEU A 64 4.48 8.52 -4.00
N ASN A 65 5.49 9.38 -3.86
CA ASN A 65 5.26 10.78 -3.55
C ASN A 65 4.52 11.52 -4.68
N LYS A 66 4.77 11.16 -5.95
CA LYS A 66 3.97 11.67 -7.09
C LYS A 66 2.50 11.24 -6.98
N TRP A 67 2.22 9.97 -6.69
CA TRP A 67 0.84 9.48 -6.51
C TRP A 67 0.14 10.17 -5.34
N TYR A 68 0.85 10.34 -4.22
CA TYR A 68 0.37 11.10 -3.08
C TYR A 68 0.00 12.54 -3.47
N ASP A 69 0.90 13.24 -4.17
CA ASP A 69 0.68 14.63 -4.59
C ASP A 69 -0.44 14.79 -5.64
N LEU A 70 -0.77 13.70 -6.35
CA LEU A 70 -1.93 13.62 -7.25
C LEU A 70 -3.24 13.29 -6.50
N GLY A 71 -3.22 13.18 -5.17
CA GLY A 71 -4.40 12.92 -4.34
C GLY A 71 -4.74 11.44 -4.18
N HIS A 72 -3.86 10.52 -4.57
CA HIS A 72 -4.06 9.09 -4.29
C HIS A 72 -3.74 8.74 -2.85
N VAL A 73 -4.43 7.73 -2.33
CA VAL A 73 -4.20 7.21 -0.98
C VAL A 73 -3.04 6.21 -1.03
N ILE A 74 -2.09 6.41 -0.11
CA ILE A 74 -0.88 5.60 0.04
C ILE A 74 -0.95 4.93 1.42
N CYS A 75 -1.12 3.62 1.43
CA CYS A 75 -1.10 2.77 2.61
C CYS A 75 0.09 1.81 2.52
N PHE A 76 1.02 1.88 3.47
CA PHE A 76 2.03 0.83 3.60
C PHE A 76 1.43 -0.39 4.31
N PHE A 77 1.70 -1.59 3.81
CA PHE A 77 1.17 -2.85 4.32
C PHE A 77 2.29 -3.89 4.40
N THR A 78 2.80 -4.12 5.61
CA THR A 78 4.02 -4.92 5.85
C THR A 78 3.77 -6.11 6.77
N SER A 79 4.57 -7.16 6.60
CA SER A 79 4.57 -8.33 7.49
C SER A 79 5.33 -8.11 8.79
N ARG A 80 6.00 -6.97 8.93
CA ARG A 80 6.59 -6.53 10.21
C ARG A 80 5.52 -6.51 11.30
N THR A 81 5.91 -6.90 12.51
CA THR A 81 5.02 -6.92 13.68
C THR A 81 4.88 -5.53 14.28
N GLU A 82 3.90 -5.33 15.16
CA GLU A 82 3.71 -4.07 15.88
C GLU A 82 4.96 -3.64 16.68
N ASP A 83 5.75 -4.60 17.20
CA ASP A 83 7.02 -4.32 17.88
C ASP A 83 8.02 -3.56 16.99
N HIS A 84 7.93 -3.73 15.67
CA HIS A 84 8.80 -3.08 14.68
C HIS A 84 8.20 -1.77 14.15
N ARG A 85 7.03 -1.32 14.62
CA ARG A 85 6.36 -0.12 14.12
C ARG A 85 7.26 1.11 14.21
N HIS A 86 7.86 1.34 15.37
CA HIS A 86 8.65 2.56 15.60
C HIS A 86 9.82 2.68 14.61
N VAL A 87 10.62 1.62 14.45
CA VAL A 87 11.76 1.65 13.50
C VAL A 87 11.28 1.81 12.05
N THR A 88 10.14 1.22 11.70
CA THR A 88 9.55 1.33 10.37
C THR A 88 9.07 2.75 10.08
N GLU A 89 8.33 3.35 11.01
CA GLU A 89 7.83 4.72 10.89
C GLU A 89 8.98 5.73 10.86
N SER A 90 10.01 5.58 11.71
CA SER A 90 11.20 6.42 11.67
C SER A 90 11.88 6.36 10.31
N TRP A 91 12.13 5.15 9.78
CA TRP A 91 12.78 4.98 8.49
C TRP A 91 11.96 5.60 7.34
N LEU A 92 10.63 5.40 7.33
CA LEU A 92 9.74 6.00 6.32
C LEU A 92 9.79 7.53 6.33
N ASN A 93 9.76 8.12 7.53
CA ASN A 93 9.80 9.57 7.72
C ASN A 93 11.16 10.16 7.34
N GLU A 94 12.26 9.53 7.76
CA GLU A 94 13.63 9.95 7.47
C GLU A 94 13.93 9.91 5.97
N ASN A 95 13.39 8.90 5.25
CA ASN A 95 13.53 8.78 3.80
C ASN A 95 12.52 9.64 3.02
N GLY A 96 11.60 10.34 3.69
CA GLY A 96 10.71 11.33 3.08
C GLY A 96 9.52 10.73 2.33
N PHE A 97 9.06 9.53 2.69
CA PHE A 97 7.82 8.98 2.13
C PHE A 97 6.60 9.75 2.64
N LYS A 98 5.72 10.16 1.72
CA LYS A 98 4.40 10.68 2.03
C LYS A 98 3.38 9.55 2.01
N TYR A 99 2.69 9.32 3.12
CA TYR A 99 1.72 8.24 3.25
C TYR A 99 0.59 8.60 4.23
N HIS A 100 -0.52 7.89 4.13
CA HIS A 100 -1.73 8.11 4.93
C HIS A 100 -1.84 7.10 6.07
N SER A 101 -1.43 5.85 5.84
CA SER A 101 -1.56 4.78 6.81
C SER A 101 -0.45 3.73 6.70
N LEU A 102 -0.23 3.01 7.82
CA LEU A 102 0.69 1.88 7.94
C LEU A 102 -0.03 0.74 8.67
N VAL A 103 -0.23 -0.37 7.97
CA VAL A 103 -0.81 -1.60 8.49
C VAL A 103 0.31 -2.63 8.70
N MET A 104 0.47 -3.07 9.95
CA MET A 104 1.45 -4.08 10.36
C MET A 104 0.80 -5.47 10.38
N GLY A 105 1.61 -6.52 10.45
CA GLY A 105 1.12 -7.88 10.63
C GLY A 105 0.48 -8.52 9.40
N LYS A 106 0.82 -8.06 8.19
CA LYS A 106 0.49 -8.76 6.93
C LYS A 106 0.95 -10.24 7.02
N PRO A 107 0.12 -11.22 6.64
CA PRO A 107 0.53 -12.63 6.64
C PRO A 107 1.78 -12.87 5.78
N ARG A 108 2.70 -13.74 6.25
CA ARG A 108 3.94 -14.11 5.55
C ARG A 108 3.72 -15.28 4.59
N GLY A 109 4.62 -15.44 3.61
CA GLY A 109 4.68 -16.64 2.75
C GLY A 109 4.33 -16.43 1.28
N GLY A 110 3.89 -15.23 0.88
CA GLY A 110 3.45 -14.98 -0.50
C GLY A 110 2.19 -15.76 -0.86
N ASN A 111 1.83 -15.78 -2.15
CA ASN A 111 0.60 -16.40 -2.68
C ASN A 111 -0.71 -15.83 -2.09
N TYR A 112 -0.84 -14.51 -2.12
CA TYR A 112 -2.03 -13.82 -1.63
C TYR A 112 -3.21 -13.93 -2.60
N HIS A 113 -4.37 -14.29 -2.08
CA HIS A 113 -5.66 -14.16 -2.74
C HIS A 113 -6.48 -13.11 -1.97
N TRP A 114 -6.59 -11.90 -2.50
CA TRP A 114 -7.44 -10.88 -1.91
C TRP A 114 -8.86 -11.04 -2.43
N ILE A 115 -9.77 -11.39 -1.53
CA ILE A 115 -11.20 -11.53 -1.79
C ILE A 115 -11.91 -10.35 -1.14
N ASP A 116 -12.64 -9.58 -1.94
CA ASP A 116 -13.40 -8.40 -1.49
C ASP A 116 -14.67 -8.29 -2.33
N ASN A 117 -15.74 -7.73 -1.76
CA ASN A 117 -16.97 -7.45 -2.51
C ASN A 117 -16.83 -6.21 -3.41
N HIS A 118 -15.76 -5.42 -3.24
CA HIS A 118 -15.34 -4.36 -4.16
C HIS A 118 -14.24 -4.85 -5.11
N LEU A 119 -14.05 -4.15 -6.23
CA LEU A 119 -13.00 -4.49 -7.20
C LEU A 119 -11.61 -4.29 -6.58
N VAL A 120 -10.88 -5.39 -6.42
CA VAL A 120 -9.46 -5.37 -6.05
C VAL A 120 -8.60 -5.52 -7.31
N LYS A 121 -7.64 -4.62 -7.49
CA LYS A 121 -6.67 -4.69 -8.60
C LYS A 121 -5.33 -5.18 -8.08
N ALA A 122 -4.79 -6.24 -8.70
CA ALA A 122 -3.44 -6.70 -8.42
C ALA A 122 -2.44 -6.03 -9.38
N THR A 123 -1.44 -5.34 -8.82
CA THR A 123 -0.28 -4.83 -9.58
C THR A 123 0.95 -5.60 -9.13
N ARG A 124 1.65 -6.22 -10.08
CA ARG A 124 2.88 -6.98 -9.78
C ARG A 124 4.10 -6.08 -9.92
N TYR A 125 4.83 -5.90 -8.82
CA TYR A 125 6.16 -5.30 -8.83
C TYR A 125 7.22 -6.33 -9.26
N ASN A 126 8.13 -5.92 -10.15
CA ASN A 126 9.24 -6.77 -10.64
C ASN A 126 10.60 -6.08 -10.45
N GLY A 127 10.75 -5.25 -9.41
CA GLY A 127 12.04 -4.63 -9.05
C GLY A 127 12.29 -3.22 -9.59
N LYS A 128 11.33 -2.60 -10.30
CA LYS A 128 11.40 -1.19 -10.73
C LYS A 128 10.01 -0.53 -10.74
N PHE A 129 9.93 0.69 -10.21
CA PHE A 129 8.76 1.55 -10.36
C PHE A 129 8.85 2.28 -11.70
N THR A 130 8.04 1.84 -12.64
CA THR A 130 7.88 2.44 -13.97
C THR A 130 6.43 2.84 -14.19
N ASP A 131 6.13 3.47 -15.32
CA ASP A 131 4.75 3.81 -15.65
C ASP A 131 3.87 2.54 -15.72
N LEU A 132 2.69 2.63 -15.11
CA LEU A 132 1.71 1.54 -15.16
C LEU A 132 1.18 1.38 -16.58
N VAL A 133 1.12 0.14 -17.05
CA VAL A 133 0.58 -0.22 -18.37
C VAL A 133 -0.53 -1.27 -18.22
N ASP A 134 -1.50 -1.22 -19.13
CA ASP A 134 -2.59 -2.19 -19.16
C ASP A 134 -2.14 -3.50 -19.81
N LYS A 135 -2.49 -4.62 -19.18
CA LYS A 135 -2.20 -5.97 -19.68
C LYS A 135 -3.37 -6.92 -19.43
N LYS A 136 -3.76 -7.70 -20.44
CA LYS A 136 -4.72 -8.79 -20.29
C LYS A 136 -4.03 -10.03 -19.71
N VAL A 137 -4.56 -10.57 -18.63
CA VAL A 137 -4.08 -11.79 -17.97
C VAL A 137 -5.26 -12.67 -17.55
N THR A 138 -5.05 -13.98 -17.50
CA THR A 138 -6.04 -14.92 -16.95
C THR A 138 -5.94 -14.95 -15.44
N ILE A 139 -7.08 -14.81 -14.75
CA ILE A 139 -7.19 -14.88 -13.29
C ILE A 139 -8.26 -15.89 -12.90
N GLN A 140 -8.22 -16.35 -11.64
CA GLN A 140 -9.31 -17.13 -11.06
C GLN A 140 -10.39 -16.18 -10.54
N VAL A 141 -11.65 -16.50 -10.86
CA VAL A 141 -12.84 -15.78 -10.39
C VAL A 141 -13.86 -16.78 -9.85
N PHE A 142 -14.76 -16.33 -8.99
CA PHE A 142 -15.90 -17.15 -8.58
C PHE A 142 -16.84 -17.39 -9.76
N LYS A 143 -17.52 -18.52 -9.73
CA LYS A 143 -18.61 -18.82 -10.67
C LYS A 143 -19.86 -18.06 -10.22
N ASP A 144 -20.56 -17.45 -11.17
CA ASP A 144 -21.86 -16.79 -10.95
C ASP A 144 -22.96 -17.75 -10.49
#